data_AF-A0A4Y9NIT6-F1
#
_entry.id   AF-A0A4Y9NIT6-F1
#
_cell.length_a   1.000
_cell.length_b   1.000
_cell.length_c   1.000
_cell.angle_alpha   90.00
_cell.angle_beta   90.00
_cell.angle_gamma   90.00
#
_symmetry.space_group_name_H-M   'P 1'
#
loop_
_entity.id
_entity.type
_entity.pdbx_description
1 polymer ?
#
loop_
_entity_poly.entity_id
_entity_poly.type
_entity_poly.pdbx_seq_one_letter_code
_entity_poly.pdbx_strand_id
1 'polypeptide(L)'
;MSQMHERRPGATGRRSEDAAAKQSILNGEGTADGRHAIPIPQPLPWARALIDAAEGPLPRYGSPEWTALPDSSRIKVAAAVVAAECWRTSTDPAEIALRLEVELEAVAVEEEAPGYWTADVVEAVHRTARRPSYAELCRRRGEPDREARAVEHEQRMTAAMTHG
;
A
#
# COMPACT_ATOMS: atom_id res chain seq x y z
N MET A 1 -22.39 -65.37 -8.39
CA MET A 1 -22.76 -63.94 -8.46
C MET A 1 -22.23 -63.25 -7.20
N SER A 2 -20.92 -62.96 -7.18
CA SER A 2 -20.23 -62.32 -6.06
C SER A 2 -20.21 -60.81 -6.26
N GLN A 3 -20.81 -60.07 -5.33
CA GLN A 3 -20.66 -58.61 -5.27
C GLN A 3 -19.45 -58.26 -4.41
N MET A 4 -18.42 -57.74 -5.07
CA MET A 4 -17.25 -57.10 -4.47
C MET A 4 -17.68 -55.71 -3.98
N HIS A 5 -17.62 -55.47 -2.67
CA HIS A 5 -17.71 -54.13 -2.09
C HIS A 5 -16.33 -53.72 -1.57
N GLU A 6 -15.58 -53.00 -2.40
CA GLU A 6 -14.39 -52.27 -1.96
C GLU A 6 -14.82 -51.04 -1.13
N ARG A 7 -14.52 -51.07 0.16
CA ARG A 7 -14.58 -49.89 1.04
C ARG A 7 -13.26 -49.13 0.93
N ARG A 8 -13.30 -47.89 0.42
CA ARG A 8 -12.18 -46.94 0.50
C ARG A 8 -12.11 -46.32 1.90
N PRO A 9 -10.92 -46.18 2.52
CA PRO A 9 -10.75 -45.44 3.76
C PRO A 9 -10.72 -43.92 3.52
N GLY A 10 -11.36 -43.18 4.43
CA GLY A 10 -11.54 -41.73 4.39
C GLY A 10 -10.27 -40.95 4.72
N ALA A 11 -9.96 -39.96 3.89
CA ALA A 11 -8.97 -38.93 4.17
C ALA A 11 -9.61 -37.85 5.06
N THR A 12 -9.36 -37.91 6.36
CA THR A 12 -9.67 -36.82 7.31
C THR A 12 -8.39 -36.48 8.06
N GLY A 13 -7.71 -35.40 7.66
CA GLY A 13 -6.48 -34.99 8.36
C GLY A 13 -5.61 -33.94 7.68
N ARG A 14 -6.17 -33.01 6.89
CA ARG A 14 -5.34 -31.98 6.22
C ARG A 14 -5.95 -30.57 6.17
N ARG A 15 -6.89 -30.25 7.07
CA ARG A 15 -7.55 -28.92 7.15
C ARG A 15 -7.26 -28.12 8.42
N SER A 16 -6.56 -28.69 9.42
CA SER A 16 -6.38 -28.04 10.71
C SER A 16 -5.06 -27.26 10.86
N GLU A 17 -4.02 -27.60 10.09
CA GLU A 17 -2.70 -26.97 10.24
C GLU A 17 -2.59 -25.63 9.48
N ASP A 18 -3.27 -25.49 8.33
CA ASP A 18 -3.31 -24.25 7.55
C ASP A 18 -4.09 -23.10 8.25
N ALA A 19 -4.98 -23.43 9.18
CA ALA A 19 -5.75 -22.43 9.92
C ALA A 19 -4.94 -21.81 11.07
N ALA A 20 -4.10 -22.62 11.74
CA ALA A 20 -3.25 -22.16 12.84
C ALA A 20 -2.09 -21.26 12.34
N ALA A 21 -1.52 -21.56 11.18
CA ALA A 21 -0.48 -20.73 10.55
C ALA A 21 -1.01 -19.34 10.14
N LYS A 22 -2.28 -19.24 9.74
CA LYS A 22 -2.91 -17.95 9.37
C LYS A 22 -3.29 -17.09 10.58
N GLN A 23 -3.54 -17.69 11.74
CA GLN A 23 -3.85 -16.95 12.97
C GLN A 23 -2.60 -16.36 13.64
N SER A 24 -1.43 -16.98 13.48
CA SER A 24 -0.18 -16.45 14.04
C SER A 24 0.30 -15.16 13.35
N ILE A 25 -0.10 -14.91 12.10
CA ILE A 25 0.20 -13.65 11.39
C ILE A 25 -0.70 -12.49 11.88
N LEU A 26 -1.86 -12.81 12.48
CA LEU A 26 -2.83 -11.81 12.95
C LEU A 26 -2.61 -11.37 14.41
N ASN A 27 -1.86 -12.15 15.20
CA ASN A 27 -1.54 -11.81 16.59
C ASN A 27 -0.17 -11.12 16.65
N GLY A 28 -0.10 -9.92 16.08
CA GLY A 28 1.04 -9.03 16.24
C GLY A 28 1.20 -8.63 17.70
N GLU A 29 2.20 -9.21 18.36
CA GLU A 29 2.81 -8.61 19.56
C GLU A 29 3.54 -7.35 19.10
N GLY A 30 2.78 -6.27 18.97
CA GLY A 30 3.24 -4.96 18.53
C GLY A 30 4.13 -4.33 19.60
N THR A 31 5.41 -4.21 19.28
CA THR A 31 6.22 -3.08 19.74
C THR A 31 5.46 -1.79 19.42
N ALA A 32 5.33 -0.90 20.40
CA ALA A 32 4.44 0.26 20.42
C ALA A 32 4.64 1.33 19.31
N ASP A 33 5.47 1.06 18.31
CA ASP A 33 5.69 1.91 17.14
C ASP A 33 5.26 1.26 15.81
N GLY A 34 4.95 -0.04 15.77
CA GLY A 34 4.24 -0.74 14.68
C GLY A 34 4.81 -0.70 13.25
N ARG A 35 5.76 0.17 12.94
CA ARG A 35 6.42 0.31 11.64
C ARG A 35 7.48 -0.78 11.54
N HIS A 36 7.15 -1.89 10.88
CA HIS A 36 8.16 -2.87 10.52
C HIS A 36 9.16 -2.19 9.56
N ALA A 37 10.41 -2.01 10.01
CA ALA A 37 11.46 -1.47 9.17
C ALA A 37 11.57 -2.31 7.90
N ILE A 38 11.28 -1.71 6.74
CA ILE A 38 11.38 -2.39 5.45
C ILE A 38 12.87 -2.69 5.19
N PRO A 39 13.28 -3.96 5.07
CA PRO A 39 14.69 -4.29 4.87
C PRO A 39 15.11 -3.93 3.44
N ILE A 40 15.79 -2.79 3.28
CA ILE A 40 16.31 -2.34 1.99
C ILE A 40 17.49 -3.23 1.58
N PRO A 41 17.58 -3.66 0.31
CA PRO A 41 18.76 -4.34 -0.21
C PRO A 41 20.03 -3.53 0.07
N GLN A 42 21.01 -4.18 0.69
CA GLN A 42 22.31 -3.54 0.93
C GLN A 42 23.09 -3.38 -0.39
N PRO A 43 23.97 -2.38 -0.49
CA PRO A 43 24.89 -2.26 -1.61
C PRO A 43 25.73 -3.52 -1.78
N LEU A 44 26.07 -3.86 -3.02
CA LEU A 44 27.00 -4.97 -3.27
C LEU A 44 28.36 -4.69 -2.62
N PRO A 45 29.11 -5.71 -2.15
CA PRO A 45 30.38 -5.48 -1.44
C PRO A 45 31.41 -4.63 -2.21
N TRP A 46 31.49 -4.79 -3.53
CA TRP A 46 32.39 -3.99 -4.37
C TRP A 46 31.91 -2.53 -4.48
N ALA A 47 30.59 -2.31 -4.55
CA ALA A 47 30.00 -0.98 -4.61
C ALA A 47 30.24 -0.26 -3.28
N ARG A 48 30.03 -0.96 -2.16
CA ARG A 48 30.32 -0.47 -0.81
C ARG A 48 31.79 -0.03 -0.68
N ALA A 49 32.73 -0.86 -1.13
CA ALA A 49 34.15 -0.53 -1.08
C ALA A 49 34.51 0.73 -1.87
N LEU A 50 33.89 0.96 -3.05
CA LEU A 50 34.11 2.17 -3.83
C LEU A 50 33.49 3.42 -3.20
N ILE A 51 32.31 3.27 -2.60
CA ILE A 51 31.62 4.36 -1.88
C ILE A 51 32.42 4.76 -0.64
N ASP A 52 32.86 3.79 0.16
CA ASP A 52 33.63 4.04 1.39
C ASP A 52 35.04 4.59 1.13
N ALA A 53 35.61 4.34 -0.06
CA ALA A 53 36.91 4.87 -0.46
C ALA A 53 36.88 6.36 -0.90
N ALA A 54 35.69 6.97 -1.01
CA ALA A 54 35.55 8.39 -1.29
C ALA A 54 35.60 9.20 0.00
N GLU A 55 36.49 10.19 0.05
CA GLU A 55 36.63 11.08 1.18
C GLU A 55 35.85 12.38 0.92
N GLY A 56 34.80 12.63 1.71
CA GLY A 56 34.00 13.85 1.65
C GLY A 56 32.57 13.65 1.10
N PRO A 57 31.79 14.75 1.01
CA PRO A 57 30.40 14.67 0.56
C PRO A 57 30.32 14.26 -0.91
N LEU A 58 29.44 13.30 -1.20
CA LEU A 58 29.17 12.87 -2.57
C LEU A 58 28.17 13.83 -3.22
N PRO A 59 28.51 14.49 -4.35
CA PRO A 59 27.55 15.26 -5.10
C PRO A 59 26.53 14.33 -5.77
N ARG A 60 25.36 14.85 -6.13
CA ARG A 60 24.36 14.11 -6.90
C ARG A 60 24.94 13.77 -8.27
N TYR A 61 24.85 12.50 -8.68
CA TYR A 61 25.25 12.08 -10.02
C TYR A 61 24.59 12.93 -11.12
N GLY A 62 25.39 13.44 -12.05
CA GLY A 62 24.95 14.31 -13.14
C GLY A 62 24.72 15.77 -12.76
N SER A 63 24.93 16.18 -11.49
CA SER A 63 24.87 17.59 -11.11
C SER A 63 26.03 18.40 -11.71
N PRO A 64 25.94 19.75 -11.75
CA PRO A 64 27.05 20.59 -12.17
C PRO A 64 28.32 20.36 -11.34
N GLU A 65 28.18 20.17 -10.02
CA GLU A 65 29.29 19.88 -9.11
C GLU A 65 29.93 18.53 -9.45
N TRP A 66 29.13 17.50 -9.74
CA TRP A 66 29.63 16.19 -10.17
C TRP A 66 30.35 16.28 -11.53
N THR A 67 29.82 17.08 -12.45
CA THR A 67 30.37 17.25 -13.80
C THR A 67 31.71 17.98 -13.78
N ALA A 68 31.86 18.94 -12.86
CA ALA A 68 33.09 19.70 -12.66
C ALA A 68 34.25 18.87 -12.07
N LEU A 69 33.96 17.69 -11.50
CA LEU A 69 35.00 16.82 -10.97
C LEU A 69 35.85 16.20 -12.10
N PRO A 70 37.17 16.04 -11.89
CA PRO A 70 38.01 15.26 -12.80
C PRO A 70 37.54 13.81 -12.91
N ASP A 71 37.73 13.17 -14.07
CA ASP A 71 37.33 11.77 -14.27
C ASP A 71 38.13 10.78 -13.41
N SER A 72 39.31 11.18 -12.92
CA SER A 72 40.10 10.42 -11.94
C SER A 72 39.64 10.59 -10.49
N SER A 73 38.62 11.42 -10.24
CA SER A 73 38.11 11.68 -8.89
C SER A 73 37.37 10.47 -8.33
N ARG A 74 37.81 9.98 -7.17
CA ARG A 74 37.11 8.91 -6.43
C ARG A 74 35.70 9.34 -6.00
N ILE A 75 35.50 10.61 -5.66
CA ILE A 75 34.18 11.17 -5.31
C ILE A 75 33.22 11.05 -6.52
N LYS A 76 33.72 11.33 -7.73
CA LYS A 76 32.92 11.24 -8.96
C LYS A 76 32.48 9.80 -9.23
N VAL A 77 33.42 8.86 -9.08
CA VAL A 77 33.16 7.42 -9.22
C VAL A 77 32.17 6.94 -8.17
N ALA A 78 32.37 7.29 -6.90
CA ALA A 78 31.47 6.89 -5.82
C ALA A 78 30.03 7.40 -6.03
N ALA A 79 29.85 8.66 -6.44
CA ALA A 79 28.54 9.19 -6.79
C ALA A 79 27.87 8.42 -7.96
N ALA A 80 28.65 8.02 -8.97
CA ALA A 80 28.15 7.20 -10.07
C ALA A 80 27.77 5.77 -9.61
N VAL A 81 28.54 5.17 -8.70
CA VAL A 81 28.24 3.87 -8.11
C VAL A 81 26.97 3.92 -7.28
N VAL A 82 26.75 4.98 -6.48
CA VAL A 82 25.49 5.19 -5.76
C VAL A 82 24.31 5.22 -6.74
N ALA A 83 24.42 6.00 -7.83
CA ALA A 83 23.36 6.05 -8.84
C ALA A 83 23.10 4.69 -9.51
N ALA A 84 24.16 3.93 -9.80
CA ALA A 84 24.06 2.59 -10.37
C ALA A 84 23.39 1.60 -9.39
N GLU A 85 23.70 1.65 -8.10
CA GLU A 85 23.03 0.85 -7.07
C GLU A 85 21.54 1.21 -6.97
N CYS A 86 21.18 2.51 -6.99
CA CYS A 86 19.77 2.93 -7.03
C CYS A 86 19.05 2.38 -8.26
N TRP A 87 19.68 2.37 -9.45
CA TRP A 87 19.07 1.75 -10.62
C TRP A 87 18.92 0.24 -10.46
N ARG A 88 19.91 -0.44 -9.88
CA ARG A 88 19.88 -1.89 -9.61
C ARG A 88 18.69 -2.28 -8.74
N THR A 89 18.37 -1.47 -7.74
CA THR A 89 17.31 -1.76 -6.75
C THR A 89 16.00 -1.02 -7.04
N SER A 90 15.93 -0.19 -8.10
CA SER A 90 14.74 0.60 -8.46
C SER A 90 13.44 -0.19 -8.67
N THR A 91 13.54 -1.49 -8.93
CA THR A 91 12.39 -2.42 -9.12
C THR A 91 12.20 -3.37 -7.94
N ASP A 92 13.01 -3.25 -6.89
CA ASP A 92 12.89 -4.05 -5.68
C ASP A 92 11.62 -3.64 -4.89
N PRO A 93 10.74 -4.60 -4.51
CA PRO A 93 9.52 -4.29 -3.79
C PRO A 93 9.73 -3.56 -2.47
N ALA A 94 10.83 -3.84 -1.75
CA ALA A 94 11.13 -3.19 -0.48
C ALA A 94 11.53 -1.72 -0.70
N GLU A 95 12.33 -1.43 -1.72
CA GLU A 95 12.65 -0.04 -2.08
C GLU A 95 11.43 0.73 -2.58
N ILE A 96 10.59 0.10 -3.41
CA ILE A 96 9.33 0.70 -3.86
C ILE A 96 8.45 1.06 -2.66
N ALA A 97 8.27 0.11 -1.73
CA ALA A 97 7.45 0.31 -0.53
C ALA A 97 7.98 1.47 0.32
N LEU A 98 9.30 1.55 0.54
CA LEU A 98 9.90 2.64 1.30
C LEU A 98 9.69 4.01 0.62
N ARG A 99 9.88 4.11 -0.70
CA ARG A 99 9.63 5.37 -1.43
C ARG A 99 8.17 5.80 -1.29
N LEU A 100 7.24 4.84 -1.40
CA LEU A 100 5.82 5.11 -1.21
C LEU A 100 5.52 5.56 0.22
N GLU A 101 6.14 4.96 1.24
CA GLU A 101 5.99 5.42 2.63
C GLU A 101 6.45 6.87 2.81
N VAL A 102 7.61 7.23 2.26
CA VAL A 102 8.12 8.60 2.30
C VAL A 102 7.20 9.58 1.56
N GLU A 103 6.71 9.20 0.38
CA GLU A 103 5.77 10.02 -0.40
C GLU A 103 4.44 10.21 0.35
N LEU A 104 3.89 9.13 0.94
CA LEU A 104 2.66 9.19 1.72
C LEU A 104 2.82 10.00 3.01
N GLU A 105 3.96 9.89 3.70
CA GLU A 105 4.25 10.70 4.89
C GLU A 105 4.37 12.19 4.54
N ALA A 106 5.01 12.52 3.41
CA ALA A 106 5.05 13.89 2.92
C ALA A 106 3.64 14.45 2.62
N VAL A 107 2.79 13.67 1.97
CA VAL A 107 1.39 14.06 1.71
C VAL A 107 0.59 14.18 3.01
N ALA A 108 0.75 13.26 3.96
CA ALA A 108 0.05 13.30 5.24
C ALA A 108 0.36 14.59 6.01
N VAL A 109 1.63 15.02 6.02
CA VAL A 109 2.03 16.29 6.63
C VAL A 109 1.36 17.49 5.93
N GLU A 110 1.18 17.43 4.61
CA GLU A 110 0.47 18.48 3.85
C GLU A 110 -1.04 18.48 4.11
N GLU A 111 -1.69 17.31 4.22
CA GLU A 111 -3.13 17.17 4.50
C GLU A 111 -3.50 17.48 5.95
N GLU A 112 -2.59 17.26 6.90
CA GLU A 112 -2.74 17.63 8.32
C GLU A 112 -2.52 19.13 8.57
N ALA A 113 -2.15 19.90 7.53
CA ALA A 113 -2.01 21.34 7.66
C ALA A 113 -3.37 21.98 8.05
N PRO A 114 -3.43 22.79 9.12
CA PRO A 114 -4.67 23.41 9.57
C PRO A 114 -5.27 24.28 8.47
N GLY A 115 -6.43 23.85 7.95
CA GLY A 115 -7.13 24.51 6.85
C GLY A 115 -7.34 23.65 5.60
N TYR A 116 -6.79 22.44 5.52
CA TYR A 116 -7.02 21.53 4.39
C TYR A 116 -8.43 20.92 4.41
N TRP A 117 -8.88 20.42 5.59
CA TRP A 117 -10.22 19.89 5.82
C TRP A 117 -11.12 20.88 6.59
N THR A 118 -11.48 22.00 5.97
CA THR A 118 -12.46 22.92 6.58
C THR A 118 -13.87 22.33 6.50
N ALA A 119 -14.78 22.81 7.36
CA ALA A 119 -16.19 22.44 7.30
C ALA A 119 -16.80 22.71 5.92
N ASP A 120 -16.38 23.79 5.24
CA ASP A 120 -16.81 24.14 3.89
C ASP A 120 -16.31 23.16 2.82
N VAL A 121 -15.07 22.66 2.95
CA VAL A 121 -14.52 21.62 2.06
C VAL A 121 -15.29 20.31 2.24
N VAL A 122 -15.55 19.92 3.50
CA VAL A 122 -16.35 18.73 3.82
C VAL A 122 -17.77 18.87 3.27
N GLU A 123 -18.41 20.03 3.44
CA GLU A 123 -19.74 20.30 2.89
C GLU A 123 -19.76 20.28 1.36
N ALA A 124 -18.76 20.87 0.70
CA ALA A 124 -18.63 20.85 -0.75
C ALA A 124 -18.42 19.43 -1.28
N VAL A 125 -17.62 18.60 -0.61
CA VAL A 125 -17.46 17.18 -0.93
C VAL A 125 -18.79 16.44 -0.74
N HIS A 126 -19.52 16.68 0.35
CA HIS A 126 -20.85 16.09 0.54
C HIS A 126 -21.87 16.54 -0.52
N ARG A 127 -21.79 17.78 -0.99
CA ARG A 127 -22.65 18.34 -2.04
C ARG A 127 -22.34 17.76 -3.43
N THR A 128 -21.08 17.48 -3.71
CA THR A 128 -20.59 17.00 -5.02
C THR A 128 -20.50 15.48 -5.11
N ALA A 129 -20.32 14.79 -3.98
CA ALA A 129 -20.31 13.35 -3.92
C ALA A 129 -21.70 12.81 -4.27
N ARG A 130 -21.87 12.39 -5.53
CA ARG A 130 -22.98 11.52 -5.94
C ARG A 130 -22.81 10.17 -5.26
N ARG A 131 -23.28 10.06 -4.03
CA ARG A 131 -23.39 8.78 -3.33
C ARG A 131 -24.52 7.99 -3.99
N PRO A 132 -24.24 6.81 -4.58
CA PRO A 132 -25.30 5.94 -5.07
C PRO A 132 -26.27 5.66 -3.93
N SER A 133 -27.57 5.74 -4.19
CA SER A 133 -28.55 5.40 -3.17
C SER A 133 -28.43 3.93 -2.77
N TYR A 134 -28.98 3.55 -1.63
CA TYR A 134 -28.96 2.16 -1.21
C TYR A 134 -29.67 1.25 -2.22
N ALA A 135 -30.76 1.74 -2.83
CA ALA A 135 -31.43 1.06 -3.94
C ALA A 135 -30.50 0.89 -5.17
N GLU A 136 -29.74 1.93 -5.52
CA GLU A 136 -28.79 1.87 -6.63
C GLU A 136 -27.65 0.88 -6.37
N LEU A 137 -27.16 0.77 -5.14
CA LEU A 137 -26.18 -0.25 -4.75
C LEU A 137 -26.75 -1.67 -4.85
N CYS A 138 -28.01 -1.88 -4.47
CA CYS A 138 -28.69 -3.17 -4.61
C CYS A 138 -28.87 -3.57 -6.08
N ARG A 139 -29.23 -2.61 -6.94
CA ARG A 139 -29.31 -2.80 -8.39
C ARG A 139 -27.97 -3.24 -8.97
N ARG A 140 -26.88 -2.54 -8.63
CA ARG A 140 -25.52 -2.85 -9.11
C ARG A 140 -25.04 -4.23 -8.68
N ARG A 141 -25.52 -4.74 -7.54
CA ARG A 141 -25.22 -6.09 -7.04
C ARG A 141 -26.14 -7.19 -7.60
N GLY A 142 -27.17 -6.84 -8.38
CA GLY A 142 -28.13 -7.80 -8.91
C GLY A 142 -29.08 -8.37 -7.85
N GLU A 143 -29.45 -7.57 -6.84
CA GLU A 143 -30.30 -7.99 -5.72
C GLU A 143 -31.73 -7.37 -5.83
N PRO A 144 -32.63 -7.88 -6.70
CA PRO A 144 -33.88 -7.20 -7.05
C PRO A 144 -34.85 -7.05 -5.86
N ASP A 145 -34.96 -8.06 -5.00
CA ASP A 145 -35.85 -7.99 -3.83
C ASP A 145 -35.37 -6.97 -2.79
N ARG A 146 -34.05 -6.73 -2.73
CA ARG A 146 -33.47 -5.72 -1.84
C ARG A 146 -33.56 -4.33 -2.44
N GLU A 147 -33.40 -4.20 -3.75
CA GLU A 147 -33.67 -2.96 -4.48
C GLU A 147 -35.12 -2.51 -4.27
N ALA A 148 -36.10 -3.39 -4.48
CA ALA A 148 -37.51 -3.04 -4.35
C ALA A 148 -37.85 -2.51 -2.94
N ARG A 149 -37.37 -3.17 -1.88
CA ARG A 149 -37.54 -2.72 -0.50
C ARG A 149 -36.85 -1.38 -0.22
N ALA A 150 -35.67 -1.17 -0.80
CA ALA A 150 -34.94 0.08 -0.66
C ALA A 150 -35.69 1.25 -1.33
N VAL A 151 -36.22 1.04 -2.55
CA VAL A 151 -37.02 2.05 -3.26
C VAL A 151 -38.29 2.40 -2.48
N GLU A 152 -39.00 1.40 -1.96
CA GLU A 152 -40.21 1.62 -1.16
C GLU A 152 -39.92 2.42 0.12
N HIS A 153 -38.79 2.10 0.78
CA HIS A 153 -38.35 2.82 1.96
C HIS A 153 -37.98 4.28 1.65
N GLU A 154 -37.25 4.53 0.56
CA GLU A 154 -36.89 5.88 0.11
C GLU A 154 -38.16 6.72 -0.19
N GLN A 155 -39.13 6.15 -0.91
CA GLN A 155 -40.40 6.82 -1.20
C GLN A 155 -41.18 7.17 0.08
N ARG A 156 -41.20 6.27 1.07
CA ARG A 156 -41.86 6.50 2.36
C ARG A 156 -41.22 7.65 3.13
N MET A 157 -39.88 7.71 3.14
CA MET A 157 -39.13 8.79 3.80
C MET A 157 -39.36 10.14 3.13
N THR A 158 -39.35 10.20 1.79
CA THR A 158 -39.64 11.43 1.05
C THR A 158 -41.07 11.91 1.29
N ALA A 159 -42.05 11.00 1.29
CA ALA A 159 -43.45 11.36 1.57
C ALA A 159 -43.63 11.93 2.99
N ALA A 160 -42.95 11.35 3.98
CA ALA A 160 -42.97 11.81 5.37
C ALA A 160 -42.30 13.18 5.56
N MET A 161 -41.22 13.47 4.83
CA MET A 161 -40.53 14.77 4.87
C MET A 161 -41.28 15.90 4.15
N THR A 162 -42.22 15.59 3.25
CA THR A 162 -42.94 16.61 2.46
C THR A 162 -44.27 17.05 3.11
N HIS A 163 -44.78 16.31 4.11
CA HIS A 163 -46.08 16.54 4.74
C HIS A 163 -46.01 16.94 6.23
N GLY A 164 -44.82 17.29 6.73
CA GLY A 164 -44.61 17.86 8.07
C GLY A 164 -44.08 19.28 7.96
#